data_AF-A0A2R6BBR1-F1
#
_entry.id   AF-A0A2R6BBR1-F1
#
_cell.length_a   1.000
_cell.length_b   1.000
_cell.length_c   1.000
_cell.angle_alpha   90.00
_cell.angle_beta   90.00
_cell.angle_gamma   90.00
#
_symmetry.space_group_name_H-M   'P 1'
#
loop_
_entity.id
_entity.type
_entity.pdbx_description
1 polymer ?
#
loop_
_entity_poly.entity_id
_entity_poly.type
_entity_poly.pdbx_seq_one_letter_code
_entity_poly.pdbx_strand_id
1 'polypeptide(L)'
;MNVGVMAQQPKSTTPQLWRRGVGVLLALDFIVTLAILITDKNLQTDFGATHPYYLHWYVLLVTALVDIVGAPLVYLKSSRRLIGAAAGWSVFMALFQVADIATYKLVGFATPSQFAVYLFGLTHYNGALPYIPGLYDILLLLYVATAAVSAQTLKRSS
;
A
#
# COMPACT_ATOMS: atom_id res chain seq x y z
N MET A 1 -32.00 21.73 47.17
CA MET A 1 -31.66 21.83 45.73
C MET A 1 -30.53 20.86 45.45
N ASN A 2 -30.83 19.74 44.79
CA ASN A 2 -29.86 18.69 44.51
C ASN A 2 -29.28 18.94 43.12
N VAL A 3 -28.07 19.50 43.05
CA VAL A 3 -27.38 19.76 41.78
C VAL A 3 -26.78 18.43 41.33
N GLY A 4 -27.56 17.69 40.53
CA GLY A 4 -27.11 16.44 39.94
C GLY A 4 -25.86 16.69 39.11
N VAL A 5 -24.71 16.22 39.61
CA VAL A 5 -23.46 16.18 38.88
C VAL A 5 -23.69 15.24 37.69
N MET A 6 -23.95 15.81 36.51
CA MET A 6 -23.93 15.08 35.26
C MET A 6 -22.50 14.58 35.03
N ALA A 7 -22.20 13.38 35.51
CA ALA A 7 -20.99 12.67 35.17
C ALA A 7 -20.98 12.45 33.66
N GLN A 8 -20.15 13.20 32.93
CA GLN A 8 -19.93 12.99 31.51
C GLN A 8 -19.40 11.57 31.32
N GLN A 9 -20.20 10.72 30.67
CA GLN A 9 -19.73 9.40 30.27
C GLN A 9 -18.52 9.55 29.35
N PRO A 10 -17.41 8.83 29.61
CA PRO A 10 -16.21 8.94 28.79
C PRO A 10 -16.53 8.50 27.35
N LYS A 11 -16.32 9.40 26.38
CA LYS A 11 -16.38 9.07 24.96
C LYS A 11 -15.41 7.91 24.70
N SER A 12 -15.92 6.80 24.15
CA SER A 12 -15.08 5.63 23.87
C SER A 12 -13.95 6.01 22.90
N THR A 13 -12.71 5.69 23.27
CA THR A 13 -11.49 6.04 22.51
C THR A 13 -11.20 5.03 21.40
N THR A 14 -11.83 3.86 21.46
CA THR A 14 -11.60 2.74 20.54
C THR A 14 -11.83 3.12 19.07
N PRO A 15 -12.93 3.80 18.66
CA PRO A 15 -13.16 4.14 17.25
C PRO A 15 -12.07 5.06 16.67
N GLN A 16 -11.45 5.89 17.51
CA GLN A 16 -10.41 6.82 17.09
C GLN A 16 -9.07 6.11 16.85
N LEU A 17 -8.76 5.07 17.63
CA LEU A 17 -7.54 4.27 17.45
C LEU A 17 -7.55 3.51 16.12
N TRP A 18 -8.67 2.87 15.76
CA TRP A 18 -8.82 2.16 14.48
C TRP A 18 -8.65 3.08 13.27
N ARG A 19 -9.26 4.27 13.34
CA ARG A 19 -9.13 5.31 12.30
C ARG A 19 -7.71 5.79 12.12
N ARG A 20 -6.98 6.00 13.21
CA ARG A 20 -5.55 6.33 13.18
C ARG A 20 -4.71 5.19 12.63
N GLY A 21 -5.08 3.94 12.94
CA GLY A 21 -4.44 2.73 12.41
C GLY A 21 -4.42 2.70 10.89
N VAL A 22 -5.52 3.06 10.22
CA VAL A 22 -5.55 3.14 8.75
C VAL A 22 -4.54 4.16 8.22
N GLY A 23 -4.45 5.34 8.83
CA GLY A 23 -3.48 6.35 8.42
C GLY A 23 -2.02 5.92 8.62
N VAL A 24 -1.75 5.17 9.69
CA VAL A 24 -0.42 4.58 9.94
C VAL A 24 -0.08 3.52 8.89
N LEU A 25 -1.03 2.65 8.54
CA LEU A 25 -0.80 1.62 7.54
C LEU A 25 -0.51 2.23 6.15
N LEU A 26 -1.25 3.26 5.73
CA LEU A 26 -0.95 4.01 4.50
C LEU A 26 0.44 4.65 4.54
N ALA A 27 0.89 5.14 5.69
CA ALA A 27 2.25 5.67 5.81
C ALA A 27 3.31 4.56 5.65
N LEU A 28 3.02 3.34 6.11
CA LEU A 28 3.89 2.18 5.90
C LEU A 28 3.88 1.72 4.43
N ASP A 29 2.71 1.71 3.78
CA ASP A 29 2.57 1.45 2.33
C ASP A 29 3.49 2.40 1.53
N PHE A 30 3.47 3.70 1.86
CA PHE A 30 4.36 4.69 1.28
C PHE A 30 5.84 4.39 1.51
N ILE A 31 6.25 4.07 2.74
CA ILE A 31 7.66 3.80 3.08
C ILE A 31 8.19 2.61 2.28
N VAL A 32 7.40 1.53 2.19
CA VAL A 32 7.80 0.33 1.43
C VAL A 32 7.84 0.63 -0.07
N THR A 33 6.85 1.35 -0.60
CA THR A 33 6.85 1.77 -2.01
C THR A 33 8.06 2.64 -2.34
N LEU A 34 8.42 3.57 -1.46
CA LEU A 34 9.61 4.40 -1.61
C LEU A 34 10.89 3.56 -1.58
N ALA A 35 10.97 2.57 -0.68
CA ALA A 35 12.09 1.64 -0.64
C ALA A 35 12.25 0.87 -1.96
N ILE A 36 11.15 0.39 -2.56
CA ILE A 36 11.16 -0.25 -3.88
C ILE A 36 11.69 0.73 -4.95
N LEU A 37 11.13 1.93 -5.04
CA LEU A 37 11.53 2.95 -6.02
C LEU A 37 13.03 3.31 -5.94
N ILE A 38 13.61 3.32 -4.74
CA ILE A 38 15.03 3.68 -4.51
C ILE A 38 15.96 2.49 -4.76
N THR A 39 15.57 1.30 -4.31
CA THR A 39 16.47 0.14 -4.25
C THR A 39 16.41 -0.73 -5.49
N ASP A 40 15.27 -0.80 -6.18
CA ASP A 40 15.12 -1.64 -7.36
C ASP A 40 15.71 -0.99 -8.61
N LYS A 41 16.89 -1.47 -9.00
CA LYS A 41 17.61 -0.98 -10.18
C LYS A 41 17.00 -1.44 -11.49
N ASN A 42 16.22 -2.52 -11.50
CA ASN A 42 15.50 -2.94 -12.70
C ASN A 42 14.44 -1.90 -13.04
N LEU A 43 13.69 -1.39 -12.05
CA LEU A 43 12.71 -0.33 -12.29
C LEU A 43 13.35 0.97 -12.80
N GLN A 44 14.51 1.35 -12.26
CA GLN A 44 15.19 2.60 -12.63
C GLN A 44 15.81 2.56 -14.04
N THR A 45 16.12 1.36 -14.53
CA THR A 45 16.73 1.13 -15.85
C THR A 45 15.76 0.50 -16.83
N ASP A 46 14.48 0.43 -16.47
CA ASP A 46 13.43 -0.20 -17.26
C ASP A 46 13.80 -1.63 -17.70
N PHE A 47 14.24 -2.44 -16.75
CA PHE A 47 14.67 -3.82 -16.95
C PHE A 47 15.77 -3.97 -18.04
N GLY A 48 16.53 -2.92 -18.30
CA GLY A 48 17.57 -2.89 -19.33
C GLY A 48 17.03 -2.78 -20.77
N ALA A 49 15.77 -2.37 -20.96
CA ALA A 49 15.22 -2.18 -22.29
C ALA A 49 15.90 -1.00 -23.02
N THR A 50 16.10 -1.17 -24.33
CA THR A 50 16.68 -0.14 -25.22
C THR A 50 15.73 1.02 -25.52
N HIS A 51 14.46 0.92 -25.12
CA HIS A 51 13.44 1.97 -25.20
C HIS A 51 12.77 2.15 -23.83
N PRO A 52 12.71 3.38 -23.27
CA PRO A 52 12.25 3.59 -21.90
C PRO A 52 10.75 3.38 -21.72
N TYR A 53 10.38 2.30 -21.05
CA TYR A 53 9.10 1.99 -20.43
C TYR A 53 9.13 2.31 -18.92
N TYR A 54 9.34 3.58 -18.59
CA TYR A 54 9.23 4.07 -17.20
C TYR A 54 7.82 3.95 -16.59
N LEU A 55 6.85 3.34 -17.29
CA LEU A 55 5.46 3.29 -16.85
C LEU A 55 5.31 2.58 -15.51
N HIS A 56 5.98 1.43 -15.31
CA HIS A 56 5.90 0.72 -14.02
C HIS A 56 6.45 1.59 -12.89
N TRP A 57 7.60 2.24 -13.09
CA TRP A 57 8.19 3.15 -12.10
C TRP A 57 7.26 4.33 -11.78
N TYR A 58 6.65 4.95 -12.80
CA TYR A 58 5.71 6.06 -12.61
C TYR A 58 4.42 5.63 -11.90
N VAL A 59 3.91 4.42 -12.17
CA VAL A 59 2.74 3.89 -11.46
C VAL A 59 3.05 3.71 -9.96
N LEU A 60 4.22 3.18 -9.61
CA LEU A 60 4.65 3.10 -8.21
C LEU A 60 4.87 4.48 -7.59
N LEU A 61 5.39 5.45 -8.34
CA LEU A 61 5.51 6.83 -7.85
C LEU A 61 4.14 7.44 -7.54
N VAL A 62 3.18 7.33 -8.46
CA VAL A 62 1.80 7.81 -8.22
C VAL A 62 1.20 7.14 -7.00
N THR A 63 1.45 5.85 -6.84
CA THR A 63 1.01 5.08 -5.67
C THR A 63 1.59 5.65 -4.38
N ALA A 64 2.90 5.87 -4.33
CA ALA A 64 3.57 6.50 -3.18
C ALA A 64 2.98 7.89 -2.87
N LEU A 65 2.68 8.68 -3.89
CA LEU A 65 2.07 10.02 -3.74
C LEU A 65 0.64 9.94 -3.16
N VAL A 66 -0.16 8.97 -3.60
CA VAL A 66 -1.50 8.75 -3.04
C VAL A 66 -1.40 8.32 -1.58
N ASP A 67 -0.49 7.43 -1.24
CA ASP A 67 -0.34 6.90 0.12
C ASP A 67 0.18 7.97 1.09
N ILE A 68 1.18 8.78 0.71
CA ILE A 68 1.72 9.86 1.56
C ILE A 68 0.73 11.00 1.77
N VAL A 69 -0.16 11.27 0.81
CA VAL A 69 -1.23 12.27 0.97
C VAL A 69 -2.40 11.68 1.76
N GLY A 70 -2.75 10.42 1.47
CA GLY A 70 -3.85 9.69 2.11
C GLY A 70 -3.61 9.47 3.60
N ALA A 71 -2.38 9.11 3.98
CA ALA A 71 -1.99 8.85 5.37
C ALA A 71 -2.36 9.99 6.35
N PRO A 72 -1.84 11.23 6.21
CA PRO A 72 -2.19 12.32 7.11
C PRO A 72 -3.66 12.74 6.99
N LEU A 73 -4.28 12.67 5.81
CA LEU A 73 -5.70 12.99 5.64
C LEU A 73 -6.58 12.05 6.44
N VAL A 74 -6.34 10.74 6.35
CA VAL A 74 -7.07 9.73 7.11
C VAL A 74 -6.75 9.84 8.60
N TYR A 75 -5.48 10.05 8.97
CA TYR A 75 -5.05 10.13 10.36
C TYR A 75 -5.66 11.33 11.10
N LEU A 76 -5.67 12.51 10.46
CA LEU A 76 -6.09 13.77 11.09
C LEU A 76 -7.59 14.08 10.89
N LYS A 77 -8.15 13.78 9.71
CA LYS A 77 -9.52 14.16 9.31
C LYS A 77 -10.39 12.95 8.99
N SER A 78 -10.19 11.85 9.72
CA SER A 78 -10.87 10.58 9.45
C SER A 78 -12.40 10.72 9.32
N SER A 79 -12.89 10.51 8.10
CA SER A 79 -14.31 10.46 7.77
C SER A 79 -14.65 9.12 7.12
N ARG A 80 -15.92 8.71 7.17
CA ARG A 80 -16.37 7.44 6.57
C ARG A 80 -16.04 7.36 5.07
N ARG A 81 -16.12 8.49 4.35
CA ARG A 81 -15.75 8.58 2.93
C ARG A 81 -14.24 8.36 2.71
N LEU A 82 -13.39 8.98 3.54
CA LEU A 82 -11.94 8.80 3.44
C LEU A 82 -11.51 7.38 3.79
N ILE A 83 -12.10 6.76 4.81
CA ILE A 83 -11.83 5.34 5.13
C ILE A 83 -12.32 4.42 4.01
N GLY A 84 -13.47 4.72 3.40
CA GLY A 84 -13.97 4.00 2.23
C GLY A 84 -13.02 4.12 1.02
N ALA A 85 -12.51 5.33 0.77
CA ALA A 85 -11.52 5.57 -0.28
C ALA A 85 -10.21 4.81 -0.01
N ALA A 86 -9.70 4.83 1.23
CA ALA A 86 -8.53 4.06 1.62
C ALA A 86 -8.75 2.55 1.42
N ALA A 87 -9.90 2.01 1.83
CA ALA A 87 -10.25 0.60 1.61
C ALA A 87 -10.26 0.25 0.11
N GLY A 88 -10.95 1.04 -0.71
CA GLY A 88 -11.03 0.82 -2.15
C GLY A 88 -9.68 0.91 -2.84
N TRP A 89 -8.87 1.90 -2.45
CA TRP A 89 -7.51 2.09 -2.96
C TRP A 89 -6.61 0.91 -2.63
N SER A 90 -6.56 0.47 -1.37
CA SER A 90 -5.71 -0.66 -0.98
C SER A 90 -6.15 -1.98 -1.62
N VAL A 91 -7.45 -2.23 -1.79
CA VAL A 91 -7.93 -3.40 -2.55
C VAL A 91 -7.51 -3.32 -4.02
N PHE A 92 -7.70 -2.15 -4.64
CA PHE A 92 -7.27 -1.92 -6.02
C PHE A 92 -5.77 -2.17 -6.18
N MET A 93 -4.92 -1.59 -5.31
CA MET A 93 -3.47 -1.76 -5.38
C MET A 93 -3.01 -3.19 -5.14
N ALA A 94 -3.61 -3.90 -4.18
CA ALA A 94 -3.30 -5.31 -3.95
C ALA A 94 -3.61 -6.17 -5.19
N LEU A 95 -4.76 -5.95 -5.84
CA LEU A 95 -5.12 -6.64 -7.07
C LEU A 95 -4.22 -6.23 -8.23
N PHE A 96 -3.91 -4.94 -8.34
CA PHE A 96 -3.06 -4.40 -9.40
C PHE A 96 -1.65 -5.00 -9.34
N GLN A 97 -1.08 -5.14 -8.14
CA GLN A 97 0.24 -5.72 -7.94
C GLN A 97 0.30 -7.20 -8.36
N VAL A 98 -0.76 -7.98 -8.09
CA VAL A 98 -0.87 -9.37 -8.58
C VAL A 98 -1.08 -9.40 -10.09
N ALA A 99 -1.92 -8.50 -10.61
CA ALA A 99 -2.19 -8.39 -12.05
C ALA A 99 -0.94 -7.99 -12.85
N ASP A 100 0.01 -7.30 -12.21
CA ASP A 100 1.27 -6.91 -12.84
C ASP A 100 2.08 -8.11 -13.33
N ILE A 101 1.90 -9.32 -12.76
CA ILE A 101 2.49 -10.56 -13.30
C ILE A 101 2.17 -10.74 -14.80
N ALA A 102 1.01 -10.27 -15.26
CA ALA A 102 0.61 -10.34 -16.67
C ALA A 102 1.47 -9.46 -17.60
N THR A 103 2.23 -8.49 -17.05
CA THR A 103 3.12 -7.61 -17.80
C THR A 103 4.50 -8.23 -18.06
N TYR A 104 4.74 -9.48 -17.64
CA TYR A 104 6.05 -10.16 -17.73
C TYR A 104 6.79 -10.01 -19.06
N LYS A 105 6.10 -10.08 -20.21
CA LYS A 105 6.73 -9.92 -21.54
C LYS A 105 7.21 -8.50 -21.78
N LEU A 106 6.52 -7.49 -21.24
CA LEU A 106 6.85 -6.08 -21.40
C LEU A 106 8.15 -5.74 -20.66
N VAL A 107 8.43 -6.44 -19.56
CA VAL A 107 9.60 -6.25 -18.71
C VAL A 107 10.70 -7.31 -18.94
N GLY A 108 10.63 -8.03 -20.08
CA GLY A 108 11.72 -8.91 -20.54
C GLY A 108 11.77 -10.31 -19.92
N PHE A 109 10.78 -10.73 -19.14
CA PHE A 109 10.73 -12.09 -18.59
C PHE A 109 10.12 -13.09 -19.59
N ALA A 110 10.62 -14.33 -19.59
CA ALA A 110 10.16 -15.34 -20.56
C ALA A 110 8.81 -15.97 -20.17
N THR A 111 8.50 -16.02 -18.87
CA THR A 111 7.25 -16.60 -18.36
C THR A 111 6.66 -15.78 -17.21
N PRO A 112 5.33 -15.84 -16.97
CA PRO A 112 4.70 -15.19 -15.83
C PRO A 112 5.27 -15.67 -14.49
N SER A 113 5.61 -16.97 -14.40
CA SER A 113 6.15 -17.55 -13.16
C SER A 113 7.51 -16.96 -12.79
N GLN A 114 8.37 -16.66 -13.76
CA GLN A 114 9.67 -16.05 -13.49
C GLN A 114 9.49 -14.61 -12.97
N PHE A 115 8.58 -13.84 -13.58
CA PHE A 115 8.32 -12.48 -13.13
C PHE A 115 7.64 -12.47 -11.74
N ALA A 116 6.76 -13.43 -11.48
CA ALA A 116 6.19 -13.62 -10.15
C ALA A 116 7.24 -13.95 -9.08
N VAL A 117 8.28 -14.73 -9.40
CA VAL A 117 9.39 -14.99 -8.47
C VAL A 117 10.25 -13.75 -8.26
N TYR A 118 10.44 -12.92 -9.29
CA TYR A 118 11.13 -11.63 -9.14
C TYR A 118 10.36 -10.68 -8.21
N LEU A 119 9.03 -10.55 -8.41
CA LEU A 119 8.17 -9.70 -7.59
C LEU A 119 8.01 -10.25 -6.17
N PHE A 120 7.52 -11.49 -6.03
CA PHE A 120 7.04 -12.07 -4.77
C PHE A 120 8.00 -13.12 -4.17
N GLY A 121 9.29 -13.02 -4.50
CA GLY A 121 10.33 -13.93 -4.03
C GLY A 121 11.04 -13.40 -2.79
N LEU A 122 11.33 -14.31 -1.84
CA LEU A 122 12.16 -14.00 -0.67
C LEU A 122 13.67 -14.06 -0.96
N THR A 123 14.06 -14.59 -2.11
CA THR A 123 15.46 -14.64 -2.57
C THR A 123 15.63 -13.82 -3.83
N HIS A 124 16.82 -13.26 -4.03
CA HIS A 124 17.13 -12.48 -5.22
C HIS A 124 16.99 -13.34 -6.48
N TYR A 125 16.33 -12.78 -7.50
CA TYR A 125 16.13 -13.45 -8.78
C TYR A 125 17.41 -13.40 -9.63
N ASN A 126 17.92 -14.57 -10.00
CA ASN A 126 19.12 -14.69 -10.83
C ASN A 126 18.97 -13.95 -12.16
N GLY A 127 19.89 -13.01 -12.43
CA GLY A 127 19.89 -12.20 -13.65
C GLY A 127 19.19 -10.85 -13.53
N ALA A 128 18.51 -10.56 -12.41
CA ALA A 128 18.03 -9.22 -12.11
C ALA A 128 19.17 -8.31 -11.64
N LEU A 129 19.03 -7.00 -11.89
CA LEU A 129 19.87 -5.98 -11.24
C LEU A 129 19.63 -5.96 -9.73
N PRO A 130 20.45 -5.23 -8.94
CA PRO A 130 20.25 -5.14 -7.50
C PRO A 130 18.87 -4.62 -7.11
N TYR A 131 18.23 -5.29 -6.14
CA TYR A 131 16.99 -4.89 -5.47
C TYR A 131 16.90 -5.63 -4.12
N ILE A 132 15.93 -5.28 -3.27
CA ILE A 132 15.67 -5.99 -2.01
C ILE A 132 14.51 -6.98 -2.24
N PRO A 133 14.74 -8.31 -2.19
CA PRO A 133 13.68 -9.31 -2.30
C PRO A 133 12.66 -9.19 -1.16
N GLY A 134 11.40 -9.55 -1.43
CA GLY A 134 10.32 -9.52 -0.45
C GLY A 134 9.65 -8.15 -0.23
N LEU A 135 10.15 -7.05 -0.78
CA LEU A 135 9.52 -5.73 -0.60
C LEU A 135 8.11 -5.66 -1.21
N TYR A 136 7.91 -6.27 -2.38
CA TYR A 136 6.59 -6.34 -2.99
C TYR A 136 5.64 -7.25 -2.17
N ASP A 137 6.12 -8.35 -1.59
CA ASP A 137 5.31 -9.17 -0.66
C ASP A 137 4.86 -8.37 0.56
N ILE A 138 5.78 -7.62 1.17
CA ILE A 138 5.47 -6.75 2.31
C ILE A 138 4.43 -5.71 1.90
N LEU A 139 4.61 -5.06 0.75
CA LEU A 139 3.67 -4.06 0.25
C LEU A 139 2.27 -4.67 0.01
N LEU A 140 2.21 -5.86 -0.59
CA LEU A 140 0.95 -6.57 -0.82
C LEU A 140 0.24 -6.88 0.51
N LEU A 141 0.99 -7.40 1.48
CA LEU A 141 0.47 -7.71 2.82
C LEU A 141 -0.02 -6.45 3.54
N LEU A 142 0.69 -5.34 3.41
CA LEU A 142 0.28 -4.07 4.01
C LEU A 142 -1.00 -3.55 3.35
N TYR A 143 -1.13 -3.58 2.01
CA TYR A 143 -2.40 -3.20 1.36
C TYR A 143 -3.57 -4.09 1.78
N VAL A 144 -3.37 -5.40 1.91
CA VAL A 144 -4.42 -6.30 2.44
C VAL A 144 -4.78 -5.92 3.89
N ALA A 145 -3.79 -5.62 4.73
CA ALA A 145 -4.02 -5.17 6.09
C ALA A 145 -4.76 -3.81 6.13
N THR A 146 -4.36 -2.84 5.31
CA THR A 146 -5.01 -1.52 5.19
C THR A 146 -6.48 -1.68 4.78
N ALA A 147 -6.76 -2.55 3.80
CA ALA A 147 -8.12 -2.86 3.37
C ALA A 147 -8.95 -3.48 4.50
N ALA A 148 -8.41 -4.49 5.19
CA ALA A 148 -9.09 -5.18 6.28
C ALA A 148 -9.39 -4.26 7.47
N VAL A 149 -8.40 -3.48 7.91
CA VAL A 149 -8.55 -2.50 9.01
C VAL A 149 -9.54 -1.40 8.64
N SER A 150 -9.51 -0.93 7.39
CA SER A 150 -10.48 0.05 6.89
C SER A 150 -11.91 -0.51 6.89
N ALA A 151 -12.11 -1.74 6.40
CA ALA A 151 -13.42 -2.40 6.40
C ALA A 151 -13.98 -2.58 7.82
N GLN A 152 -13.13 -3.01 8.77
CA GLN A 152 -13.51 -3.10 10.18
C GLN A 152 -13.88 -1.73 10.76
N THR A 153 -13.13 -0.68 10.42
CA THR A 153 -13.40 0.69 10.87
C THR A 153 -14.75 1.21 10.35
N LEU A 154 -15.10 0.88 9.10
CA LEU A 154 -16.39 1.22 8.50
C LEU A 154 -17.55 0.51 9.20
N LYS A 155 -17.42 -0.79 9.46
CA LYS A 155 -18.44 -1.60 10.16
C LYS A 155 -18.69 -1.11 11.60
N ARG A 156 -17.67 -0.59 12.28
CA ARG A 156 -17.81 -0.02 13.64
C ARG A 156 -18.38 1.39 13.64
N SER A 157 -18.49 2.03 12.48
CA SER A 157 -19.00 3.41 12.32
C SER A 157 -20.41 3.45 11.71
N SER A 158 -21.05 2.30 11.51
CA SER A 158 -22.47 2.13 11.15
C SER A 158 -23.27 1.78 12.38
#